data_AF-B3S0T8-F1
#
_entry.id   AF-B3S0T8-F1
#
_cell.length_a   1.000
_cell.length_b   1.000
_cell.length_c   1.000
_cell.angle_alpha   90.00
_cell.angle_beta   90.00
_cell.angle_gamma   90.00
#
_symmetry.space_group_name_H-M   'P 1'
#
loop_
_entity.id
_entity.type
_entity.pdbx_description
1 polymer ?
#
loop_
_entity_poly.entity_id
_entity_poly.type
_entity_poly.pdbx_seq_one_letter_code
_entity_poly.pdbx_strand_id
1 'polypeptide(L)'
;MKNEDNGAVDAIDSATFKVGHEMDSETSYAKPVISNHYPWVFTDCPGFLDNRDPDDAVVTAISSPLAVRNARQVKAVVILIEISGILRAGLEELSTLLKVLITLFHNPVDMVNYSVFGITKTDLLGLTEDRAKQKVWDAFKKIVKHCDQKLDTIKKEP
;
A
#
# COMPACT_ATOMS: atom_id res chain seq x y z
N MET A 1 47.05 -16.17 11.58
CA MET A 1 45.93 -16.80 12.31
C MET A 1 44.65 -16.26 11.72
N LYS A 2 43.83 -17.15 11.15
CA LYS A 2 42.41 -16.88 10.87
C LYS A 2 41.65 -16.83 12.20
N ASN A 3 40.57 -16.04 12.24
CA ASN A 3 39.32 -16.23 12.98
C ASN A 3 38.41 -15.09 12.49
N GLU A 4 37.54 -15.35 11.52
CA GLU A 4 36.16 -15.84 11.70
C GLU A 4 35.20 -14.70 12.04
N ASP A 5 34.54 -14.27 10.96
CA ASP A 5 33.11 -13.95 10.84
C ASP A 5 32.32 -13.85 12.15
N ASN A 6 31.75 -12.68 12.38
CA ASN A 6 30.44 -12.56 12.98
C ASN A 6 29.79 -11.34 12.36
N GLY A 7 29.13 -11.58 11.21
CA GLY A 7 28.07 -10.74 10.70
C GLY A 7 27.02 -10.53 11.79
N ALA A 8 27.21 -9.46 12.57
CA ALA A 8 26.16 -8.86 13.35
C ALA A 8 25.15 -8.30 12.35
N VAL A 9 24.15 -9.12 12.02
CA VAL A 9 22.88 -8.61 11.53
C VAL A 9 22.38 -7.71 12.65
N ASP A 10 22.55 -6.41 12.49
CA ASP A 10 21.95 -5.43 13.39
C ASP A 10 20.48 -5.82 13.50
N ALA A 11 20.11 -6.33 14.67
CA ALA A 11 18.73 -6.60 15.00
C ALA A 11 18.03 -5.25 14.91
N ILE A 12 17.30 -5.06 13.80
CA ILE A 12 16.49 -3.88 13.58
C ILE A 12 15.50 -3.87 14.76
N ASP A 13 15.75 -2.96 15.71
CA ASP A 13 14.84 -2.70 16.82
C ASP A 13 13.44 -2.60 16.24
N SER A 14 12.54 -3.42 16.77
CA SER A 14 11.14 -3.46 16.35
C SER A 14 10.62 -2.02 16.38
N ALA A 15 10.27 -1.51 15.20
CA ALA A 15 9.87 -0.12 15.02
C ALA A 15 8.82 0.24 16.09
N THR A 16 9.16 1.16 16.98
CA THR A 16 8.37 1.53 18.16
C THR A 16 7.10 2.33 17.80
N PHE A 17 6.83 2.50 16.50
CA PHE A 17 5.60 3.09 15.98
C PHE A 17 4.64 1.99 15.58
N LYS A 18 3.71 1.67 16.48
CA LYS A 18 2.48 0.97 16.14
C LYS A 18 1.56 1.98 15.45
N VAL A 19 1.57 2.00 14.12
CA VAL A 19 0.54 2.67 13.33
C VAL A 19 -0.58 1.65 13.12
N GLY A 20 -1.80 2.01 13.53
CA GLY A 20 -2.84 1.06 13.92
C GLY A 20 -2.81 0.83 15.42
N HIS A 21 -3.56 1.64 16.18
CA HIS A 21 -3.89 1.27 17.55
C HIS A 21 -4.85 0.08 17.46
N GLU A 22 -4.41 -1.07 17.95
CA GLU A 22 -5.19 -2.31 18.09
C GLU A 22 -5.41 -3.09 16.78
N MET A 23 -5.58 -4.41 16.89
CA MET A 23 -5.73 -5.34 15.76
C MET A 23 -7.07 -5.16 15.01
N ASP A 24 -7.84 -4.14 15.39
CA ASP A 24 -9.08 -3.70 14.79
C ASP A 24 -8.84 -2.34 14.12
N SER A 25 -8.97 -2.30 12.79
CA SER A 25 -8.67 -1.12 11.98
C SER A 25 -9.77 -0.05 12.14
N GLU A 26 -9.71 0.76 13.19
CA GLU A 26 -10.68 1.84 13.48
C GLU A 26 -10.16 3.26 13.15
N THR A 27 -9.30 3.43 12.15
CA THR A 27 -8.94 4.79 11.72
C THR A 27 -10.10 5.40 10.94
N SER A 28 -10.98 6.17 11.60
CA SER A 28 -12.15 6.83 10.97
C SER A 28 -11.79 8.05 10.10
N TYR A 29 -10.66 8.68 10.37
CA TYR A 29 -10.17 9.87 9.67
C TYR A 29 -8.65 9.87 9.61
N ALA A 30 -8.10 10.50 8.57
CA ALA A 30 -6.66 10.64 8.42
C ALA A 30 -6.04 11.36 9.64
N LYS A 31 -5.12 10.71 10.34
CA LYS A 31 -4.52 11.23 11.58
C LYS A 31 -3.00 11.35 11.46
N PRO A 32 -2.43 12.57 11.52
CA PRO A 32 -1.00 12.75 11.52
C PRO A 32 -0.41 12.33 12.88
N VAL A 33 0.72 11.63 12.82
CA VAL A 33 1.52 11.16 13.94
C VAL A 33 2.95 11.62 13.70
N ILE A 34 3.46 12.44 14.62
CA ILE A 34 4.85 12.92 14.56
C ILE A 34 5.74 11.84 15.17
N SER A 35 6.78 11.45 14.44
CA SER A 35 7.76 10.52 14.99
C SER A 35 8.74 11.23 15.92
N ASN A 36 9.01 10.61 17.08
CA ASN A 36 10.06 11.05 18.00
C ASN A 36 11.47 10.65 17.52
N HIS A 37 11.57 9.72 16.57
CA HIS A 37 12.84 9.15 16.10
C HIS A 37 13.23 9.66 14.70
N TYR A 38 12.26 10.02 13.88
CA TYR A 38 12.46 10.49 12.52
C TYR A 38 11.85 11.87 12.33
N PRO A 39 12.44 12.76 11.51
CA PRO A 39 11.90 14.09 11.24
C PRO A 39 10.69 14.03 10.27
N TRP A 40 9.83 13.02 10.42
CA TRP A 40 8.74 12.70 9.50
C TRP A 40 7.40 12.71 10.24
N VAL A 41 6.36 13.09 9.51
CA VAL A 41 4.97 12.97 9.93
C VAL A 41 4.37 11.79 9.19
N PHE A 42 3.90 10.80 9.92
CA PHE A 42 3.18 9.66 9.39
C PHE A 42 1.69 9.95 9.48
N THR A 43 0.95 9.78 8.39
CA THR A 43 -0.50 9.95 8.43
C THR A 43 -1.14 8.60 8.16
N ASP A 44 -1.74 8.02 9.21
CA ASP A 44 -2.57 6.85 9.04
C ASP A 44 -3.91 7.25 8.41
N CYS A 45 -4.40 6.45 7.48
CA CYS A 45 -5.59 6.77 6.68
C CYS A 45 -6.60 5.63 6.72
N PRO A 46 -7.92 5.92 6.71
CA PRO A 46 -8.94 4.90 6.56
C PRO A 46 -8.75 4.07 5.29
N GLY A 47 -9.11 2.78 5.35
CA GLY A 47 -9.06 1.87 4.21
C GLY A 47 -10.04 2.28 3.10
N PHE A 48 -9.57 2.30 1.84
CA PHE A 48 -10.37 2.75 0.68
C PHE A 48 -11.58 1.86 0.34
N LEU A 49 -11.57 0.61 0.77
CA LEU A 49 -12.59 -0.41 0.51
C LEU A 49 -12.98 -1.12 1.81
N ASP A 50 -12.98 -0.38 2.91
CA ASP A 50 -13.42 -0.92 4.19
C ASP A 50 -14.95 -1.15 4.16
N ASN A 51 -15.45 -2.17 4.86
CA ASN A 51 -16.88 -2.56 4.91
C ASN A 51 -17.73 -1.56 5.70
N ARG A 52 -17.41 -0.28 5.64
CA ARG A 52 -18.04 0.78 6.42
C ARG A 52 -19.30 1.27 5.72
N ASP A 53 -20.17 1.89 6.50
CA ASP A 53 -21.38 2.51 5.99
C ASP A 53 -21.06 3.54 4.89
N PRO A 54 -21.96 3.76 3.91
CA PRO A 54 -21.71 4.66 2.78
C PRO A 54 -21.22 6.06 3.19
N ASP A 55 -21.64 6.54 4.35
CA ASP A 55 -21.25 7.85 4.89
C ASP A 55 -19.76 7.89 5.28
N ASP A 56 -19.22 6.80 5.83
CA ASP A 56 -17.80 6.68 6.19
C ASP A 56 -16.91 6.54 4.97
N ALA A 57 -17.42 5.95 3.89
CA ALA A 57 -16.72 5.89 2.61
C ALA A 57 -16.53 7.30 2.02
N VAL A 58 -17.51 8.19 2.17
CA VAL A 58 -17.41 9.60 1.76
C VAL A 58 -16.35 10.33 2.60
N VAL A 59 -16.36 10.15 3.91
CA VAL A 59 -15.36 10.76 4.82
C VAL A 59 -13.94 10.28 4.47
N THR A 60 -13.78 9.00 4.16
CA THR A 60 -12.51 8.40 3.71
C THR A 60 -12.04 9.01 2.39
N ALA A 61 -12.94 9.13 1.42
CA ALA A 61 -12.66 9.71 0.10
C ALA A 61 -12.27 11.19 0.17
N ILE A 62 -12.65 11.91 1.23
CA ILE A 62 -12.32 13.34 1.43
C ILE A 62 -11.07 13.51 2.30
N SER A 63 -10.98 12.78 3.41
CA SER A 63 -9.91 12.96 4.41
C SER A 63 -8.53 12.56 3.90
N SER A 64 -8.43 11.46 3.16
CA SER A 64 -7.15 10.99 2.60
C SER A 64 -6.56 11.98 1.58
N PRO A 65 -7.31 12.51 0.59
CA PRO A 65 -6.80 13.60 -0.26
C PRO A 65 -6.45 14.88 0.46
N LEU A 66 -7.22 15.28 1.47
CA LEU A 66 -6.91 16.47 2.24
C LEU A 66 -5.58 16.34 3.00
N ALA A 67 -5.30 15.17 3.58
CA ALA A 67 -4.02 14.92 4.24
C ALA A 67 -2.82 15.05 3.28
N VAL A 68 -2.95 14.48 2.08
CA VAL A 68 -1.92 14.57 1.03
C VAL A 68 -1.75 16.01 0.54
N ARG A 69 -2.85 16.74 0.32
CA ARG A 69 -2.82 18.14 -0.17
C ARG A 69 -2.31 19.14 0.86
N ASN A 70 -2.58 18.91 2.14
CA ASN A 70 -2.14 19.79 3.22
C ASN A 70 -0.69 19.51 3.64
N ALA A 71 -0.10 18.40 3.18
CA ALA A 71 1.30 18.12 3.43
C ALA A 71 2.19 19.09 2.64
N ARG A 72 3.11 19.78 3.33
CA ARG A 72 4.12 20.65 2.69
C ARG A 72 4.94 19.90 1.63
N GLN A 73 5.21 18.62 1.88
CA GLN A 73 5.85 17.71 0.94
C GLN A 73 5.48 16.27 1.28
N VAL A 74 5.04 15.52 0.29
CA VAL A 74 4.84 14.07 0.40
C VAL A 74 6.15 13.37 0.04
N LYS A 75 6.65 12.51 0.93
CA LYS A 75 7.89 11.74 0.70
C LYS A 75 7.61 10.36 0.15
N ALA A 76 6.57 9.71 0.67
CA ALA A 76 6.08 8.43 0.19
C ALA A 76 4.61 8.27 0.58
N VAL A 77 3.89 7.46 -0.19
CA VAL A 77 2.57 6.92 0.17
C VAL A 77 2.73 5.42 0.25
N VAL A 78 2.54 4.87 1.46
CA VAL A 78 2.63 3.44 1.70
C VAL A 78 1.23 2.84 1.56
N ILE A 79 1.07 1.94 0.60
CA ILE A 79 -0.20 1.29 0.27
C ILE A 79 -0.08 -0.15 0.74
N LEU A 80 -0.84 -0.49 1.78
CA LEU A 80 -0.88 -1.83 2.33
C LEU A 80 -2.02 -2.61 1.70
N ILE A 81 -1.72 -3.76 1.09
CA ILE A 81 -2.72 -4.64 0.48
C ILE A 81 -2.60 -6.02 1.10
N GLU A 82 -3.72 -6.55 1.60
CA GLU A 82 -3.75 -7.91 2.11
C GLU A 82 -3.49 -8.93 0.97
N ILE A 83 -2.72 -9.98 1.25
CA ILE A 83 -2.37 -10.99 0.24
C ILE A 83 -3.60 -11.67 -0.37
N SER A 84 -4.67 -11.86 0.41
CA SER A 84 -5.93 -12.40 -0.08
C SER A 84 -6.54 -11.49 -1.14
N GLY A 85 -6.46 -10.18 -0.94
CA GLY A 85 -6.78 -9.14 -1.91
C GLY A 85 -6.01 -9.36 -3.21
N ILE A 86 -4.68 -9.39 -3.21
CA ILE A 86 -3.92 -9.58 -4.47
C ILE A 86 -4.20 -10.91 -5.19
N LEU A 87 -4.43 -11.98 -4.43
CA LEU A 87 -4.67 -13.30 -5.01
C LEU A 87 -6.09 -13.48 -5.55
N ARG A 88 -7.07 -12.77 -4.97
CA ARG A 88 -8.49 -12.82 -5.37
C ARG A 88 -8.86 -11.68 -6.31
N ALA A 89 -8.23 -10.52 -6.14
CA ALA A 89 -8.54 -9.30 -6.84
C ALA A 89 -8.38 -9.51 -8.33
N GLY A 90 -9.50 -9.34 -9.02
CA GLY A 90 -9.47 -8.97 -10.41
C GLY A 90 -8.90 -7.56 -10.57
N LEU A 91 -8.71 -7.15 -11.81
CA LEU A 91 -8.29 -5.79 -12.14
C LEU A 91 -9.22 -4.68 -11.64
N GLU A 92 -10.46 -4.99 -11.26
CA GLU A 92 -11.45 -4.00 -10.85
C GLU A 92 -11.13 -3.37 -9.50
N GLU A 93 -10.77 -4.17 -8.49
CA GLU A 93 -10.42 -3.68 -7.15
C GLU A 93 -9.13 -2.85 -7.20
N LEU A 94 -8.13 -3.32 -7.96
CA LEU A 94 -6.90 -2.57 -8.18
C LEU A 94 -7.14 -1.30 -9.00
N SER A 95 -8.04 -1.34 -9.99
CA SER A 95 -8.41 -0.17 -10.80
C SER A 95 -9.05 0.92 -9.94
N THR A 96 -9.93 0.56 -9.02
CA THR A 96 -10.54 1.53 -8.08
C THR A 96 -9.47 2.19 -7.21
N LEU A 97 -8.56 1.40 -6.64
CA LEU A 97 -7.42 1.92 -5.88
C LEU A 97 -6.56 2.87 -6.72
N LEU A 98 -6.19 2.47 -7.94
CA LEU A 98 -5.39 3.29 -8.85
C LEU A 98 -6.09 4.60 -9.23
N LYS A 99 -7.40 4.61 -9.44
CA LYS A 99 -8.16 5.84 -9.70
C LYS A 99 -8.11 6.80 -8.52
N VAL A 100 -8.21 6.27 -7.29
CA VAL A 100 -8.05 7.09 -6.09
C VAL A 100 -6.63 7.66 -6.01
N LEU A 101 -5.60 6.85 -6.25
CA LEU A 101 -4.21 7.31 -6.25
C LEU A 101 -3.94 8.38 -7.32
N ILE A 102 -4.45 8.21 -8.54
CA ILE A 102 -4.35 9.23 -9.59
C ILE A 102 -5.01 10.55 -9.15
N THR A 103 -6.15 10.46 -8.46
CA THR A 103 -6.86 11.63 -7.94
C THR A 103 -6.10 12.31 -6.79
N LEU A 104 -5.36 11.53 -5.99
CA LEU A 104 -4.53 12.01 -4.89
C LEU A 104 -3.31 12.80 -5.38
N PHE A 105 -2.61 12.27 -6.39
CA PHE A 105 -1.36 12.84 -6.88
C PHE A 105 -1.54 13.83 -8.04
N HIS A 106 -2.71 13.86 -8.69
CA HIS A 106 -3.03 14.63 -9.93
C HIS A 106 -2.14 14.32 -11.14
N ASN A 107 -0.99 13.70 -10.94
CA ASN A 107 -0.01 13.30 -11.93
C ASN A 107 0.35 11.82 -11.70
N PRO A 108 0.11 10.93 -12.68
CA PRO A 108 0.49 9.52 -12.59
C PRO A 108 2.00 9.29 -12.39
N VAL A 109 2.86 10.20 -12.85
CA VAL A 109 4.31 10.08 -12.67
C VAL A 109 4.69 10.28 -11.21
N ASP A 110 4.11 11.28 -10.55
CA ASP A 110 4.33 11.53 -9.12
C ASP A 110 3.78 10.38 -8.29
N MET A 111 2.61 9.85 -8.66
CA MET A 111 2.06 8.64 -8.04
C MET A 111 3.07 7.49 -8.05
N VAL A 112 3.69 7.19 -9.21
CA VAL A 112 4.67 6.09 -9.31
C VAL A 112 5.95 6.38 -8.51
N ASN A 113 6.41 7.64 -8.48
CA ASN A 113 7.63 8.00 -7.78
C ASN A 113 7.51 7.96 -6.25
N TYR A 114 6.31 8.20 -5.72
CA TYR A 114 6.09 8.27 -4.27
C TYR A 114 5.35 7.06 -3.70
N SER A 115 4.72 6.21 -4.52
CA SER A 115 3.94 5.08 -4.01
C SER A 115 4.81 3.85 -3.73
N VAL A 116 4.65 3.28 -2.55
CA VAL A 116 5.28 2.01 -2.14
C VAL A 116 4.17 1.03 -1.76
N PHE A 117 4.16 -0.14 -2.38
CA PHE A 117 3.19 -1.19 -2.08
C PHE A 117 3.77 -2.21 -1.09
N GLY A 118 3.11 -2.37 0.07
CA GLY A 118 3.41 -3.40 1.04
C GLY A 118 2.34 -4.50 1.01
N ILE A 119 2.77 -5.77 0.90
CA ILE A 119 1.82 -6.89 0.92
C ILE A 119 1.77 -7.44 2.35
N THR A 120 0.57 -7.45 2.94
CA THR A 120 0.36 -7.82 4.34
C THR A 120 -0.30 -9.19 4.47
N LYS A 121 -0.22 -9.75 5.68
CA LYS A 121 -0.79 -11.06 6.06
C LYS A 121 -0.31 -12.23 5.19
N THR A 122 0.96 -12.20 4.75
CA THR A 122 1.53 -13.24 3.89
C THR A 122 1.68 -14.59 4.60
N ASP A 123 1.76 -14.57 5.92
CA ASP A 123 1.76 -15.72 6.83
C ASP A 123 0.50 -16.58 6.70
N LEU A 124 -0.65 -15.99 6.36
CA LEU A 124 -1.91 -16.71 6.13
C LEU A 124 -1.83 -17.73 4.97
N LEU A 125 -0.82 -17.63 4.12
CA LEU A 125 -0.60 -18.62 3.07
C LEU A 125 -0.01 -19.93 3.57
N GLY A 126 0.57 -19.98 4.77
CA GLY A 126 1.29 -21.15 5.27
C GLY A 126 2.48 -21.55 4.39
N LEU A 127 3.09 -20.58 3.70
CA LEU A 127 4.21 -20.77 2.78
C LEU A 127 5.50 -20.21 3.38
N THR A 128 6.64 -20.71 2.89
CA THR A 128 7.93 -20.04 3.12
C THR A 128 7.94 -18.67 2.46
N GLU A 129 8.76 -17.75 2.97
CA GLU A 129 8.87 -16.38 2.45
C GLU A 129 9.13 -16.33 0.94
N ASP A 130 10.07 -17.15 0.45
CA ASP A 130 10.39 -17.21 -0.99
C ASP A 130 9.20 -17.69 -1.84
N ARG A 131 8.44 -18.67 -1.35
CA ARG A 131 7.26 -19.17 -2.04
C ARG A 131 6.12 -18.16 -2.00
N ALA A 132 5.95 -17.42 -0.90
CA ALA A 132 4.99 -16.34 -0.80
C ALA A 132 5.33 -15.22 -1.79
N LYS A 133 6.60 -14.78 -1.83
CA LYS A 133 7.11 -13.80 -2.81
C LYS A 133 6.85 -14.25 -4.24
N GLN A 134 7.17 -15.49 -4.58
CA GLN A 134 6.92 -16.03 -5.91
C GLN A 134 5.43 -16.02 -6.28
N LYS A 135 4.56 -16.42 -5.35
CA LYS A 135 3.10 -16.45 -5.58
C LYS A 135 2.52 -15.05 -5.79
N VAL A 136 2.98 -14.07 -5.01
CA VAL A 136 2.63 -12.66 -5.18
C VAL A 136 3.13 -12.14 -6.53
N TRP A 137 4.36 -12.45 -6.91
CA TRP A 137 4.94 -12.06 -8.19
C TRP A 137 4.17 -12.63 -9.38
N ASP A 138 3.76 -13.90 -9.31
CA ASP A 138 2.95 -14.53 -10.35
C ASP A 138 1.56 -13.90 -10.45
N ALA A 139 0.97 -13.46 -9.34
CA ALA A 139 -0.28 -12.70 -9.35
C ALA A 139 -0.11 -11.35 -10.05
N PHE A 140 0.95 -10.60 -9.73
CA PHE A 140 1.26 -9.34 -10.42
C PHE A 140 1.47 -9.53 -11.93
N LYS A 141 2.19 -10.56 -12.36
CA LYS A 141 2.37 -10.86 -13.79
C LYS A 141 1.04 -11.09 -14.51
N LYS A 142 0.07 -11.75 -13.87
CA LYS A 142 -1.26 -11.95 -14.44
C LYS A 142 -2.00 -10.63 -14.63
N ILE A 143 -1.91 -9.74 -13.64
CA ILE A 143 -2.49 -8.39 -13.70
C ILE A 143 -1.88 -7.60 -14.86
N VAL A 144 -0.55 -7.56 -14.95
CA VAL A 144 0.18 -6.87 -16.04
C VAL A 144 -0.26 -7.39 -17.41
N LYS A 145 -0.26 -8.71 -17.60
CA LYS A 145 -0.69 -9.32 -18.86
C LYS A 145 -2.12 -8.92 -19.26
N HIS A 146 -3.03 -8.83 -18.30
CA HIS A 146 -4.40 -8.43 -18.59
C HIS A 146 -4.51 -6.92 -18.86
N CYS A 147 -3.72 -6.07 -18.20
CA CYS A 147 -3.60 -4.65 -18.55
C CYS A 147 -3.14 -4.46 -20.00
N ASP A 148 -2.09 -5.17 -20.41
CA ASP A 148 -1.55 -5.10 -21.77
C ASP A 148 -2.61 -5.50 -22.80
N GLN A 149 -3.35 -6.58 -22.54
CA GLN A 149 -4.46 -7.01 -23.39
C GLN A 149 -5.56 -5.94 -23.51
N LYS A 150 -5.94 -5.27 -22.41
CA LYS A 150 -6.94 -4.18 -22.46
C LYS A 150 -6.42 -2.97 -23.23
N LEU A 151 -5.15 -2.59 -23.05
CA LEU A 151 -4.54 -1.49 -23.79
C LEU A 151 -4.49 -1.77 -25.30
N ASP A 152 -4.19 -3.01 -25.69
CA ASP A 152 -4.21 -3.42 -27.08
C ASP A 152 -5.60 -3.38 -27.69
N THR A 153 -6.64 -3.71 -26.93
CA THR A 153 -8.04 -3.56 -27.38
C THR A 153 -8.40 -2.09 -27.59
N ILE A 154 -8.09 -1.22 -26.62
CA ILE A 154 -8.39 0.23 -26.71
C ILE A 154 -7.66 0.87 -27.90
N LYS A 155 -6.40 0.49 -28.16
CA LYS A 155 -5.65 1.00 -29.32
C LYS A 155 -6.22 0.57 -30.68
N LYS A 156 -7.03 -0.49 -30.69
CA LYS A 156 -7.65 -1.06 -31.90
C LYS A 156 -9.11 -0.61 -32.09
N GLU A 157 -9.72 -0.01 -31.06
CA GLU A 157 -11.03 0.63 -31.17
C GLU A 157 -10.86 2.04 -31.76
N PRO A 158 -11.58 2.39 -32.86
CA PRO A 158 -11.43 3.64 -33.59
C PRO A 158 -11.98 4.88 -32.85
#